data_AF-A0A967DVP9-F1
#
_entry.id   AF-A0A967DVP9-F1
#
_cell.length_a   1.000
_cell.length_b   1.000
_cell.length_c   1.000
_cell.angle_alpha   90.00
_cell.angle_beta   90.00
_cell.angle_gamma   90.00
#
_symmetry.space_group_name_H-M   'P 1'
#
loop_
_entity.id
_entity.type
_entity.pdbx_description
1 polymer ?
#
loop_
_entity_poly.entity_id
_entity_poly.type
_entity_poly.pdbx_seq_one_letter_code
_entity_poly.pdbx_strand_id
1 'polypeptide(L)'
;MALGSLLIVLGAVAPQSLTQVHAGWMKVGHILGAINTKIILGIIYYLLITPMGLVMRLMGKDPMHRTLTNTADTYRVVRAPRPRQHMRNQF
;
A
#
# COMPACT_ATOMS: atom_id res chain seq x y z
N MET A 1 46.00 12.28 4.12
CA MET A 1 46.24 11.28 5.18
C MET A 1 45.88 11.83 6.58
N ALA A 2 46.42 12.98 7.01
CA ALA A 2 46.17 13.56 8.34
C ALA A 2 44.69 13.87 8.68
N LEU A 3 43.90 14.29 7.68
CA LEU A 3 42.49 14.63 7.85
C LEU A 3 41.63 13.39 8.15
N GLY A 4 41.95 12.25 7.53
CA GLY A 4 41.25 10.98 7.75
C GLY A 4 41.53 10.42 9.14
N SER A 5 42.77 10.49 9.60
CA SER A 5 43.14 10.09 10.97
C SER A 5 42.47 10.95 12.04
N LEU A 6 42.33 12.26 11.80
CA LEU A 6 41.65 13.17 12.74
C LEU A 6 40.16 12.84 12.85
N LEU A 7 39.49 12.54 11.73
CA LEU A 7 38.09 12.08 11.69
C LEU A 7 37.90 10.74 12.42
N ILE A 8 38.83 9.79 12.25
CA ILE A 8 38.80 8.49 12.91
C ILE A 8 38.96 8.65 14.43
N VAL A 9 39.89 9.48 14.88
CA VAL A 9 40.12 9.74 16.31
C VAL A 9 38.93 10.48 16.95
N LEU A 10 38.35 11.47 16.26
CA LEU A 10 37.12 12.13 16.72
C LEU A 10 35.93 11.17 16.80
N GLY A 11 35.79 10.28 15.83
CA GLY A 11 34.77 9.22 15.85
C GLY A 11 34.95 8.21 16.99
N ALA A 12 36.20 7.93 17.39
CA ALA A 12 36.53 7.02 18.48
C ALA A 12 36.33 7.63 19.88
N VAL A 13 36.49 8.94 20.05
CA VAL A 13 36.40 9.64 21.35
C VAL A 13 34.96 9.97 21.74
N ALA A 14 34.03 10.11 20.78
CA ALA A 14 32.63 10.48 21.06
C ALA A 14 31.59 9.48 20.50
N PRO A 15 31.69 8.16 20.80
CA PRO A 15 30.74 7.15 20.32
C PRO A 15 29.30 7.38 20.83
N GLN A 16 29.18 8.06 21.98
CA GLN A 16 27.90 8.34 22.64
C GLN A 16 27.14 9.52 22.02
N SER A 17 27.85 10.48 21.41
CA SER A 17 27.24 11.58 20.63
C SER A 17 26.76 11.08 19.27
N LEU A 18 27.57 10.24 18.61
CA LEU A 18 27.20 9.59 17.36
C LEU A 18 25.95 8.72 17.48
N THR A 19 25.71 8.07 18.61
CA THR A 19 24.51 7.24 18.82
C THR A 19 23.23 8.07 18.92
N GLN A 20 23.25 9.23 19.57
CA GLN A 20 22.08 10.10 19.64
C GLN A 20 21.77 10.76 18.29
N VAL A 21 22.80 11.21 17.57
CA VAL A 21 22.66 11.75 16.21
C VAL A 21 22.15 10.68 15.26
N HIS A 22 22.69 9.46 15.33
CA HIS A 22 22.23 8.32 14.54
C HIS A 22 20.77 7.98 14.84
N ALA A 23 20.36 7.97 16.11
CA ALA A 23 18.97 7.71 16.48
C ALA A 23 18.01 8.78 15.92
N GLY A 24 18.40 10.06 15.95
CA GLY A 24 17.64 11.14 15.31
C GLY A 24 17.56 10.97 13.79
N TRP A 25 18.69 10.66 13.15
CA TRP A 25 18.78 10.41 11.71
C TRP A 25 17.93 9.22 11.27
N MET A 26 17.93 8.13 12.06
CA MET A 26 17.11 6.96 11.79
C MET A 26 15.61 7.25 11.93
N LYS A 27 15.19 8.07 12.91
CA LYS A 27 13.78 8.51 13.00
C LYS A 27 13.35 9.27 11.75
N VAL A 28 14.19 10.16 11.23
CA VAL A 28 13.93 10.87 9.96
C VAL A 28 13.86 9.88 8.80
N GLY A 29 14.79 8.92 8.73
CA GLY A 29 14.79 7.86 7.73
C GLY A 29 13.52 7.01 7.74
N HIS A 30 13.01 6.66 8.93
CA HIS A 30 11.75 5.92 9.06
C HIS A 30 10.55 6.74 8.57
N ILE A 31 10.48 8.03 8.90
CA ILE A 31 9.40 8.92 8.44
C ILE A 31 9.46 9.06 6.91
N LEU A 32 10.65 9.29 6.35
CA LEU A 32 10.85 9.32 4.89
C LEU A 32 10.45 8.01 4.24
N GLY A 33 10.82 6.87 4.82
CA GLY A 33 10.46 5.55 4.31
C GLY A 33 8.95 5.32 4.30
N ALA A 34 8.25 5.74 5.36
CA ALA A 34 6.80 5.66 5.44
C ALA A 34 6.11 6.56 4.40
N ILE A 35 6.62 7.77 4.17
CA ILE A 35 6.11 8.67 3.12
C ILE A 35 6.38 8.08 1.73
N ASN A 36 7.60 7.61 1.48
CA ASN A 36 7.99 7.03 0.20
C ASN A 36 7.11 5.84 -0.18
N THR A 37 6.84 4.94 0.77
CA THR A 37 5.95 3.79 0.55
C THR A 37 4.55 4.23 0.14
N LYS A 38 3.98 5.25 0.80
CA LYS A 38 2.66 5.80 0.45
C LYS A 38 2.66 6.47 -0.92
N ILE A 39 3.72 7.21 -1.26
CA ILE A 39 3.86 7.87 -2.56
C ILE A 39 3.94 6.81 -3.67
N ILE A 40 4.82 5.82 -3.55
CA ILE A 40 4.98 4.75 -4.55
C ILE A 40 3.66 4.01 -4.73
N LEU A 41 3.00 3.62 -3.64
CA LEU A 41 1.72 2.92 -3.72
C LEU A 41 0.64 3.79 -4.37
N GLY A 42 0.59 5.09 -4.04
CA GLY A 42 -0.32 6.05 -4.66
C GLY A 42 -0.09 6.16 -6.17
N ILE A 43 1.17 6.33 -6.59
CA ILE A 43 1.54 6.40 -8.01
C ILE A 43 1.10 5.13 -8.75
N ILE A 44 1.43 3.95 -8.21
CA ILE A 44 1.04 2.66 -8.80
C ILE A 44 -0.48 2.56 -8.93
N TYR A 45 -1.22 2.91 -7.87
CA TYR A 45 -2.67 2.89 -7.89
C TYR A 45 -3.24 3.79 -8.99
N TYR A 46 -2.77 5.04 -9.07
CA TYR A 46 -3.26 6.00 -10.06
C TYR A 46 -2.82 5.69 -11.50
N LEU A 47 -1.68 5.04 -11.70
CA LEU A 47 -1.19 4.68 -13.04
C LEU A 47 -1.68 3.33 -13.55
N LEU A 48 -2.02 2.38 -12.67
CA LEU A 48 -2.45 1.05 -13.09
C LEU A 48 -3.94 0.83 -12.82
N ILE A 49 -4.39 1.04 -11.58
CA ILE A 49 -5.74 0.68 -11.16
C ILE A 49 -6.76 1.69 -11.68
N THR A 50 -6.48 2.99 -11.53
CA THR A 50 -7.39 4.05 -11.99
C THR A 50 -7.66 4.00 -13.50
N PRO A 51 -6.65 3.91 -14.41
CA PRO A 51 -6.93 3.82 -15.84
C PRO A 51 -7.55 2.49 -16.23
N MET A 52 -7.21 1.38 -15.55
CA MET A 52 -7.90 0.10 -15.78
C MET A 52 -9.40 0.23 -15.47
N GLY A 53 -9.76 0.85 -14.34
CA GLY A 53 -11.16 1.13 -14.01
C GLY A 53 -11.83 2.09 -14.99
N LEU A 54 -11.10 3.11 -15.48
CA LEU A 54 -11.61 4.02 -16.51
C LEU A 54 -11.87 3.30 -17.83
N VAL A 55 -10.94 2.44 -18.28
CA VAL A 55 -11.11 1.61 -19.47
C VAL A 55 -12.30 0.67 -19.31
N MET A 56 -12.46 0.00 -18.16
CA MET A 56 -13.64 -0.85 -17.90
C MET A 56 -14.94 -0.04 -17.98
N ARG A 57 -14.95 1.18 -17.44
CA ARG A 57 -16.10 2.09 -17.52
C ARG A 57 -16.40 2.53 -18.96
N LEU A 58 -15.37 2.83 -19.75
CA LEU A 58 -15.52 3.15 -21.18
C LEU A 58 -16.03 1.95 -22.00
N MET A 59 -15.62 0.73 -21.63
CA MET A 59 -16.12 -0.52 -22.22
C MET A 59 -17.53 -0.91 -21.73
N GLY A 60 -18.16 -0.11 -20.86
CA GLY A 60 -19.48 -0.39 -20.31
C GLY A 60 -19.53 -1.58 -19.33
N LYS A 61 -18.37 -2.07 -18.88
CA LYS A 61 -18.28 -3.16 -17.90
C LYS A 61 -18.31 -2.56 -16.49
N ASP A 62 -19.43 -2.73 -15.81
CA ASP A 62 -19.55 -2.44 -14.38
C ASP A 62 -19.48 -3.76 -13.59
N PRO A 63 -18.30 -4.24 -13.17
CA PRO A 63 -18.19 -5.51 -12.45
C PRO A 63 -18.89 -5.49 -11.08
N MET A 64 -19.23 -4.32 -10.56
CA MET A 64 -19.84 -4.19 -9.23
C MET A 64 -21.33 -3.85 -9.31
N HIS A 65 -21.93 -3.83 -10.51
CA HIS A 65 -23.36 -3.54 -10.74
C HIS A 65 -23.82 -2.31 -9.91
N ARG A 66 -23.02 -1.24 -9.93
CA ARG A 66 -23.23 -0.03 -9.11
C ARG A 66 -24.30 0.88 -9.69
N THR A 67 -24.71 0.67 -10.94
CA THR A 67 -25.79 1.43 -11.57
C THR A 67 -27.15 1.04 -10.99
N LEU A 68 -27.83 2.00 -10.38
CA LEU A 68 -29.23 1.84 -9.99
C LEU A 68 -30.12 2.03 -11.24
N THR A 69 -30.65 0.93 -11.75
CA THR A 69 -31.64 0.90 -12.83
C THR A 69 -33.04 1.14 -12.26
N ASN A 70 -33.66 2.28 -12.59
CA ASN A 70 -35.02 2.63 -12.13
C ASN A 70 -36.12 1.67 -12.65
N THR A 71 -35.82 0.83 -13.63
CA THR A 71 -36.71 -0.18 -14.21
C THR A 71 -36.60 -1.56 -13.57
N ALA A 72 -35.70 -1.75 -12.60
CA ALA A 72 -35.50 -3.07 -11.97
C ALA A 72 -36.40 -3.25 -10.75
N ASP A 73 -37.22 -4.32 -10.74
CA ASP A 73 -38.07 -4.68 -9.60
C ASP A 73 -37.25 -5.05 -8.35
N THR A 74 -36.06 -5.63 -8.52
CA THR A 74 -35.14 -5.91 -7.41
C THR A 74 -33.69 -6.04 -7.86
N TYR A 75 -32.75 -5.57 -7.04
CA TYR A 75 -31.30 -5.74 -7.24
C TYR A 75 -30.77 -7.06 -6.65
N ARG A 76 -31.64 -7.88 -6.06
CA ARG A 76 -31.25 -9.11 -5.39
C ARG A 76 -30.83 -10.16 -6.40
N VAL A 77 -29.54 -10.51 -6.40
CA VAL A 77 -29.03 -11.65 -7.17
C VAL A 77 -29.57 -12.94 -6.56
N VAL A 78 -30.51 -13.59 -7.25
CA VAL A 78 -31.05 -14.90 -6.86
C VAL A 78 -29.94 -15.95 -7.03
N ARG A 79 -29.59 -16.62 -5.93
CA ARG A 79 -28.58 -17.68 -5.92
C ARG A 79 -29.28 -19.02 -5.74
N ALA A 80 -28.93 -20.00 -6.56
CA ALA A 80 -29.43 -21.36 -6.38
C ALA A 80 -28.99 -21.91 -5.00
N PRO A 81 -29.86 -22.67 -4.31
CA PRO A 81 -29.50 -23.28 -3.03
C PRO A 81 -28.30 -24.21 -3.20
N ARG A 82 -27.25 -23.98 -2.41
CA ARG A 82 -26.05 -24.82 -2.45
C ARG A 82 -26.40 -26.24 -1.95
N PRO A 83 -25.83 -27.30 -2.54
CA PRO A 83 -26.10 -28.67 -2.12
C PRO A 83 -25.68 -28.89 -0.67
N ARG A 84 -26.46 -29.65 0.11
CA ARG A 84 -26.24 -29.91 1.55
C ARG A 84 -24.85 -30.47 1.86
N GLN A 85 -24.26 -31.19 0.92
CA GLN A 85 -22.92 -31.76 1.04
C GLN A 85 -21.81 -30.71 1.15
N HIS A 86 -22.04 -29.47 0.67
CA HIS A 86 -21.08 -28.37 0.75
C HIS A 86 -20.70 -28.00 2.20
N MET A 87 -21.59 -28.24 3.16
CA MET A 87 -21.33 -27.98 4.59
C MET A 87 -20.54 -29.09 5.29
N ARG A 88 -20.26 -30.23 4.63
CA ARG A 88 -19.55 -31.35 5.26
C ARG A 88 -18.06 -31.08 5.44
N ASN A 89 -17.46 -30.23 4.60
CA ASN A 89 -16.03 -29.92 4.62
C ASN A 89 -15.82 -28.40 4.61
N GLN A 90 -16.17 -27.72 5.72
CA GLN A 90 -16.11 -26.25 5.81
C GLN A 90 -14.73 -25.70 6.19
N PHE A 91 -13.76 -26.56 6.51
CA PHE A 91 -12.40 -26.20 6.92
C PHE A 91 -11.38 -26.94 6.06
#